data_AF-A0AAE1HRD3-F1
#
_entry.id   AF-A0AAE1HRD3-F1
#
_cell.length_a   1.000
_cell.length_b   1.000
_cell.length_c   1.000
_cell.angle_alpha   90.00
_cell.angle_beta   90.00
_cell.angle_gamma   90.00
#
_symmetry.space_group_name_H-M   'P 1'
#
loop_
_entity.id
_entity.type
_entity.pdbx_description
1 polymer ?
#
loop_
_entity_poly.entity_id
_entity_poly.type
_entity_poly.pdbx_seq_one_letter_code
_entity_poly.pdbx_strand_id
1 'polypeptide(L)' 'MKRWRADLAGVKSELREDGAESVLSVARVDKADSGNYTCAISPSQRTTVLVHVLDGEYGGSAGPRARPGR' A
#
# COMPACT_ATOMS: atom_id res chain seq x y z
N MET A 1 12.82 8.79 -1.06
CA MET A 1 11.98 8.46 0.11
C MET A 1 10.63 9.12 -0.10
N LYS A 2 9.53 8.36 -0.17
CA LYS A 2 8.19 8.92 -0.36
C LYS A 2 7.58 9.17 1.01
N ARG A 3 7.48 10.45 1.39
CA ARG A 3 6.84 10.90 2.64
C ARG A 3 5.47 11.44 2.28
N TRP A 4 4.43 10.95 2.92
CA TRP A 4 3.11 11.60 2.84
C TRP A 4 2.78 12.34 4.13
N ARG A 5 2.03 13.41 3.97
CA ARG A 5 1.52 14.27 5.03
C ARG A 5 0.03 14.49 4.78
N ALA A 6 -0.73 14.82 5.82
CA ALA A 6 -2.17 15.06 5.74
C ALA A 6 -2.58 16.11 4.69
N ASP A 7 -1.66 17.01 4.30
CA ASP A 7 -1.86 18.04 3.28
C ASP A 7 -1.62 17.58 1.83
N LEU A 8 -1.16 16.34 1.59
CA LEU A 8 -0.91 15.85 0.23
C LEU A 8 -2.16 15.24 -0.41
N ALA A 9 -2.32 15.48 -1.72
CA ALA A 9 -3.36 14.87 -2.52
C ALA A 9 -3.30 13.34 -2.44
N GLY A 10 -4.42 12.69 -2.11
CA GLY A 10 -4.52 11.24 -1.94
C GLY A 10 -4.31 10.76 -0.49
N VAL A 11 -4.04 11.66 0.46
CA VAL A 11 -4.00 11.34 1.89
C VAL A 11 -5.33 11.72 2.54
N LYS A 12 -6.00 10.75 3.18
CA LYS A 12 -7.16 10.98 4.03
C LYS A 12 -6.71 10.91 5.48
N SER A 13 -6.92 11.99 6.24
CA SER A 13 -6.61 12.02 7.67
C SER A 13 -7.88 12.28 8.47
N GLU A 14 -8.19 11.40 9.42
CA GLU A 14 -9.36 11.49 10.30
C GLU A 14 -8.89 11.46 11.76
N LEU A 15 -9.44 12.36 12.59
CA LEU A 15 -9.23 12.33 14.02
C LEU A 15 -10.31 11.43 14.64
N ARG A 16 -9.90 10.33 15.25
CA ARG A 16 -10.75 9.40 16.01
C ARG A 16 -10.53 9.57 17.51
N GLU A 17 -11.42 8.98 18.31
CA GLU A 17 -11.31 9.02 19.78
C GLU A 17 -10.03 8.34 20.30
N ASP A 18 -9.49 7.38 19.56
CA ASP A 18 -8.26 6.63 19.87
C ASP A 18 -6.98 7.24 19.28
N GLY A 19 -7.09 8.28 18.44
CA GLY A 19 -5.95 8.96 17.83
C GLY A 19 -6.22 9.45 16.40
N ALA A 20 -5.17 9.90 15.72
CA ALA A 20 -5.27 10.32 14.32
C ALA A 20 -4.98 9.14 13.38
N GLU A 21 -5.92 8.82 12.49
CA GLU A 21 -5.75 7.83 11.44
C GLU A 21 -5.41 8.55 10.12
N SER A 22 -4.31 8.16 9.46
CA SER A 22 -3.93 8.71 8.15
C SER A 22 -3.79 7.58 7.13
N VAL A 23 -4.61 7.63 6.09
CA VAL A 23 -4.66 6.66 4.99
C VAL A 23 -4.06 7.29 3.74
N LEU A 24 -3.08 6.64 3.12
CA LEU A 24 -2.54 7.02 1.80
C LEU A 24 -3.12 6.11 0.72
N SER A 25 -3.78 6.69 -0.27
CA SER A 25 -4.26 6.00 -1.46
C SER A 25 -3.39 6.35 -2.66
N VAL A 26 -2.73 5.36 -3.25
CA VAL A 26 -1.93 5.52 -4.48
C VAL A 26 -2.70 4.89 -5.64
N ALA A 27 -3.15 5.72 -6.58
CA ALA A 27 -3.82 5.25 -7.79
C ALA A 27 -2.81 5.05 -8.93
N ARG A 28 -3.11 4.10 -9.85
CA ARG A 28 -2.26 3.78 -11.01
C ARG A 28 -0.81 3.45 -10.60
N VAL A 29 -0.69 2.54 -9.64
CA VAL A 29 0.60 2.10 -9.09
C VAL A 29 1.46 1.46 -10.18
N ASP A 30 2.71 1.89 -10.28
CA ASP A 30 3.74 1.32 -11.17
C ASP A 30 4.89 0.70 -10.35
N LYS A 31 5.74 -0.13 -10.96
CA LYS A 31 6.97 -0.64 -10.32
C LYS A 31 7.84 0.48 -9.73
N ALA A 32 7.87 1.65 -10.38
CA ALA A 32 8.57 2.84 -9.90
C ALA A 32 8.02 3.41 -8.58
N ASP A 33 6.82 3.00 -8.17
CA ASP A 33 6.25 3.37 -6.87
C ASP A 33 6.75 2.51 -5.73
N SER A 34 7.46 1.41 -6.00
CA SER A 34 8.12 0.63 -4.95
C SER A 34 9.09 1.50 -4.14
N GLY A 35 9.16 1.27 -2.83
CA GLY A 35 10.15 1.89 -1.98
C GLY A 35 9.68 2.10 -0.54
N ASN A 36 10.33 3.04 0.13
CA ASN A 36 10.05 3.36 1.52
C ASN A 36 8.97 4.41 1.64
N TYR A 37 7.91 3.98 2.29
CA TYR A 37 6.70 4.72 2.55
C TYR A 37 6.66 5.12 4.02
N THR A 38 6.80 6.41 4.32
CA THR A 38 6.83 6.89 5.71
C THR A 38 5.61 7.73 6.08
N CYS A 39 4.87 7.24 7.08
CA CYS A 39 3.85 8.00 7.80
C CYS A 39 4.53 8.83 8.89
N ALA A 40 4.24 10.13 8.95
CA ALA A 40 4.81 11.03 9.95
C ALA A 40 3.72 11.88 10.60
N ILE A 41 3.40 11.56 11.85
CA ILE A 41 2.41 12.29 12.66
C ILE A 41 3.07 13.50 13.31
N SER A 42 4.34 13.39 13.71
CA SER A 42 5.12 14.49 14.28
C SER A 42 6.60 14.39 13.86
N PRO A 43 7.46 15.38 14.16
CA PRO A 43 8.89 15.29 13.87
C PRO A 43 9.56 14.05 14.49
N SER A 44 9.09 13.64 15.67
CA SER A 44 9.59 12.53 16.48
C SER A 44 8.81 11.22 16.32
N GLN A 45 7.54 11.25 15.88
CA GLN A 45 6.76 10.05 15.59
C GLN A 45 6.64 9.83 14.09
N ARG A 46 7.40 8.84 13.60
CA ARG A 46 7.43 8.42 12.20
C ARG A 46 7.49 6.91 12.11
N THR A 47 6.71 6.35 11.22
CA THR A 47 6.70 4.91 10.92
C THR A 47 6.96 4.73 9.45
N THR A 48 7.91 3.85 9.11
CA THR A 48 8.27 3.54 7.71
C THR A 48 7.88 2.11 7.38
N VAL A 49 7.22 1.95 6.24
CA VAL A 49 6.81 0.68 5.66
C VAL A 49 7.53 0.54 4.33
N LEU A 50 8.08 -0.64 4.06
CA LEU A 50 8.63 -0.98 2.75
C LEU A 50 7.51 -1.53 1.88
N VAL A 51 7.26 -0.89 0.73
CA VAL A 51 6.28 -1.34 -0.25
C VAL A 51 7.01 -1.84 -1.49
N HIS A 52 6.65 -3.03 -1.94
CA HIS A 52 7.15 -3.59 -3.19
C HIS A 52 5.98 -3.85 -4.12
N VAL A 53 5.99 -3.21 -5.28
CA VAL A 53 4.96 -3.36 -6.31
C VAL A 53 5.35 -4.52 -7.21
N LEU A 54 4.42 -5.46 -7.39
CA LEU A 54 4.59 -6.62 -8.25
C LEU A 54 3.78 -6.41 -9.54
N ASP A 55 4.35 -6.82 -10.68
CA ASP A 55 3.56 -6.94 -11.91
C ASP A 55 2.64 -8.14 -11.80
N GLY A 56 1.41 -7.99 -12.29
CA GLY A 56 0.38 -9.03 -12.28
C GLY A 56 0.65 -10.16 -13.27
N GLU A 57 1.79 -10.83 -13.21
CA GLU A 57 1.98 -12.16 -13.80
C GLU A 57 1.54 -13.22 -12.77
N TYR A 58 0.26 -13.18 -12.37
CA TYR A 58 -0.37 -14.35 -11.73
C TYR A 58 -0.78 -15.36 -12.81
N GLY A 59 0.20 -15.78 -13.62
CA GLY A 59 0.10 -16.83 -14.61
C GLY A 59 1.00 -17.99 -14.20
N GLY A 60 0.53 -18.88 -13.32
CA GLY A 60 1.42 -19.97 -12.90
C GLY A 60 0.93 -20.99 -11.89
N SER A 61 -0.37 -21.11 -11.62
CA SER A 61 -0.89 -22.33 -10.99
C SER A 61 -2.35 -22.56 -11.36
N ALA A 62 -2.61 -22.71 -12.65
CA ALA A 62 -3.71 -23.58 -13.06
C ALA A 62 -3.33 -25.00 -12.60
N GLY A 63 -3.72 -25.36 -11.39
CA GLY A 63 -3.65 -26.75 -10.93
C GLY A 63 -4.37 -27.64 -11.95
N PRO A 64 -3.91 -28.88 -12.17
CA PRO A 64 -4.51 -29.75 -13.18
C PRO A 64 -6.00 -29.87 -12.88
N ARG A 65 -6.81 -29.41 -13.83
CA ARG A 65 -8.27 -29.48 -13.80
C ARG A 65 -8.62 -30.97 -13.75
N ALA A 66 -8.86 -31.49 -12.54
CA ALA A 66 -9.32 -32.87 -12.36
C ALA A 66 -10.61 -33.03 -13.17
N ARG A 67 -10.55 -33.83 -14.23
CA ARG A 67 -11.73 -34.19 -15.02
C ARG A 67 -12.67 -34.99 -14.11
N PRO A 68 -13.97 -34.68 -14.04
CA PRO A 68 -14.91 -35.56 -13.37
C PRO A 68 -14.94 -36.88 -14.12
N GLY A 69 -14.65 -37.97 -13.40
CA GLY A 69 -14.72 -39.34 -13.90
C GLY A 69 -16.14 -39.69 -14.34
N ARG A 70 -16.18 -40.53 -15.38
CA ARG A 70 -17.36 -41.14 -15.97
C ARG A 70 -17.94 -42.23 -15.07
#